data_AF-A0A672R2X3-F1
#
_entry.id   AF-A0A672R2X3-F1
#
_cell.length_a   1.000
_cell.length_b   1.000
_cell.length_c   1.000
_cell.angle_alpha   90.00
_cell.angle_beta   90.00
_cell.angle_gamma   90.00
#
_symmetry.space_group_name_H-M   'P 1'
#
loop_
_entity.id
_entity.type
_entity.pdbx_description
1 polymer ?
#
loop_
_entity_poly.entity_id
_entity_poly.type
_entity_poly.pdbx_seq_one_letter_code
_entity_poly.pdbx_strand_id
1 'polypeptide(L)'
;MVIYLSTGFMKLLDNYERSTGVAERVTAEEITENDSFLDAILETAVMKRAHVYLIGKRKSRSALRRFKSQLYYMWFRLYHRDRNGGEDSSGFEHVFVGETKFGREILGLHNWVQFYLQEKQEILDYKGYKARDNDVPNEDDHVLNVQFSWHGLVKPVASAFVGVSPEFEMAIFTILFLTSTEKTTTAVVNLDEYQLEMVVHRHGRSIGTIPQLYY
;
A
#
# COMPACT_ATOMS: atom_id res chain seq x y z
N MET A 1 -4.50 -3.89 20.75
CA MET A 1 -3.69 -4.25 19.55
C MET A 1 -4.18 -3.51 18.30
N VAL A 2 -5.46 -3.63 17.90
CA VAL A 2 -6.01 -2.94 16.70
C VAL A 2 -5.87 -1.41 16.75
N ILE A 3 -6.20 -0.75 17.87
CA ILE A 3 -6.08 0.72 18.02
C ILE A 3 -4.63 1.22 17.91
N TYR A 4 -3.65 0.42 18.36
CA TYR A 4 -2.22 0.78 18.29
C TYR A 4 -1.65 0.62 16.89
N LEU A 5 -2.10 -0.40 16.15
CA LEU A 5 -1.76 -0.59 14.74
C LEU A 5 -2.30 0.57 13.90
N SER A 6 -3.54 0.98 14.14
CA SER A 6 -4.13 2.14 13.46
C SER A 6 -3.39 3.43 13.77
N THR A 7 -2.99 3.68 15.03
CA THR A 7 -2.25 4.91 15.38
C THR A 7 -0.82 4.92 14.84
N GLY A 8 -0.10 3.79 14.89
CA GLY A 8 1.22 3.68 14.26
C GLY A 8 1.18 3.88 12.75
N PHE A 9 0.19 3.28 12.08
CA PHE A 9 0.00 3.45 10.64
C PHE A 9 -0.37 4.90 10.26
N MET A 10 -1.28 5.54 10.99
CA MET A 10 -1.67 6.93 10.71
C MET A 10 -0.52 7.92 10.90
N LYS A 11 0.40 7.68 11.84
CA LYS A 11 1.63 8.49 11.97
C LYS A 11 2.50 8.43 10.74
N LEU A 12 2.68 7.22 10.18
CA LEU A 12 3.42 7.07 8.94
C LEU A 12 2.79 7.88 7.81
N LEU A 13 1.46 7.87 7.69
CA LEU A 13 0.75 8.64 6.65
C LEU A 13 0.96 10.16 6.76
N ASP A 14 0.91 10.75 7.98
CA ASP A 14 1.11 12.21 8.21
C ASP A 14 2.51 12.68 7.78
N ASN A 15 3.55 11.87 8.00
CA ASN A 15 4.92 12.26 7.63
C ASN A 15 5.05 12.60 6.14
N TYR A 16 4.33 11.88 5.28
CA TYR A 16 4.43 12.03 3.84
C TYR A 16 3.55 13.15 3.27
N GLU A 17 2.53 13.61 4.01
CA GLU A 17 1.74 14.81 3.63
C GLU A 17 2.61 16.08 3.63
N ARG A 18 3.72 16.11 4.37
CA ARG A 18 4.57 17.29 4.56
C ARG A 18 5.67 17.46 3.50
N SER A 19 5.96 16.44 2.69
CA SER A 19 7.25 16.32 1.98
C SER A 19 7.21 16.43 0.45
N THR A 20 6.08 16.80 -0.18
CA THR A 20 6.01 16.83 -1.64
C THR A 20 6.99 17.87 -2.24
N GLY A 21 7.98 17.40 -3.03
CA GLY A 21 8.79 18.23 -3.93
C GLY A 21 10.23 18.55 -3.51
N VAL A 22 10.74 17.97 -2.42
CA VAL A 22 12.14 18.14 -1.97
C VAL A 22 12.79 16.75 -1.86
N ALA A 23 14.10 16.64 -2.13
CA ALA A 23 14.83 15.40 -1.91
C ALA A 23 14.63 14.92 -0.46
N GLU A 24 14.00 13.76 -0.31
CA GLU A 24 13.56 13.26 0.98
C GLU A 24 14.77 12.85 1.83
N ARG A 25 14.87 13.39 3.04
CA ARG A 25 15.84 12.96 4.03
C ARG A 25 15.10 12.21 5.11
N VAL A 26 15.27 10.88 5.12
CA VAL A 26 14.72 10.04 6.19
C VAL A 26 15.31 10.49 7.53
N THR A 27 14.45 10.99 8.40
CA THR A 27 14.79 11.46 9.75
C THR A 27 14.94 10.28 10.71
N ALA A 28 15.60 10.50 11.85
CA ALA A 28 15.70 9.48 12.89
C ALA A 28 14.32 9.13 13.49
N GLU A 29 13.38 10.08 13.47
CA GLU A 29 12.01 9.89 13.91
C GLU A 29 11.26 8.95 12.95
N GLU A 30 11.32 9.21 11.64
CA GLU A 30 10.71 8.34 10.62
C GLU A 30 11.28 6.91 10.66
N ILE A 31 12.59 6.75 10.90
CA ILE A 31 13.19 5.41 11.10
C ILE A 31 12.55 4.71 12.31
N THR A 32 12.36 5.44 13.41
CA THR A 32 11.78 4.90 14.65
C THR A 32 10.32 4.52 14.45
N GLU A 33 9.55 5.32 13.71
CA GLU A 33 8.15 5.05 13.40
C GLU A 33 8.01 3.86 12.45
N ASN A 34 8.84 3.78 11.41
CA ASN A 34 8.91 2.63 10.52
C ASN A 34 9.22 1.34 11.28
N ASP A 35 10.20 1.39 12.20
CA ASP A 35 10.59 0.22 13.01
C ASP A 35 9.49 -0.21 13.98
N SER A 36 8.80 0.76 14.60
CA SER A 36 7.69 0.54 15.52
C SER A 36 6.47 -0.04 14.80
N PHE A 37 6.13 0.47 13.62
CA PHE A 37 5.06 -0.09 12.79
C PHE A 37 5.36 -1.53 12.39
N LEU A 38 6.59 -1.80 11.93
CA LEU A 38 7.00 -3.16 11.57
C LEU A 38 6.93 -4.13 12.77
N ASP A 39 7.31 -3.71 13.97
CA ASP A 39 7.15 -4.54 15.17
C ASP A 39 5.68 -4.84 15.44
N ALA A 40 4.82 -3.81 15.40
CA ALA A 40 3.40 -3.96 15.65
C ALA A 40 2.74 -4.95 14.67
N ILE A 41 2.99 -4.81 13.37
CA ILE A 41 2.38 -5.72 12.38
C ILE A 41 2.91 -7.15 12.52
N LEU A 42 4.19 -7.35 12.89
CA LEU A 42 4.80 -8.66 13.02
C LEU A 42 4.24 -9.46 14.21
N GLU A 43 3.63 -8.79 15.18
CA GLU A 43 2.93 -9.43 16.29
C GLU A 43 1.56 -10.00 15.88
N THR A 44 1.00 -9.55 14.75
CA THR A 44 -0.34 -9.97 14.30
C THR A 44 -0.37 -11.41 13.79
N ALA A 45 -1.53 -12.05 13.90
CA ALA A 45 -1.75 -13.38 13.33
C ALA A 45 -1.60 -13.40 11.79
N VAL A 46 -1.97 -12.30 11.13
CA VAL A 46 -1.88 -12.12 9.67
C VAL A 46 -0.43 -12.19 9.22
N MET A 47 0.46 -11.37 9.80
CA MET A 47 1.86 -11.38 9.39
C MET A 47 2.60 -12.65 9.83
N LYS A 48 2.25 -13.23 10.98
CA LYS A 48 2.78 -14.55 11.37
C LYS A 48 2.44 -15.61 10.35
N ARG A 49 1.20 -15.63 9.84
CA ARG A 49 0.76 -16.55 8.78
C ARG A 49 1.51 -16.30 7.47
N ALA A 50 1.63 -15.05 7.04
CA ALA A 50 2.38 -14.68 5.84
C ALA A 50 3.86 -15.10 5.94
N HIS A 51 4.48 -14.89 7.10
CA HIS A 51 5.88 -15.29 7.34
C HIS A 51 6.06 -16.80 7.24
N VAL A 52 5.19 -17.58 7.89
CA VAL A 52 5.20 -19.06 7.80
C VAL A 52 5.06 -19.52 6.35
N TYR A 53 4.12 -18.94 5.59
CA TYR A 53 3.94 -19.24 4.17
C TYR A 53 5.21 -18.97 3.36
N LEU A 54 5.81 -17.79 3.53
CA LEU A 54 7.02 -17.39 2.80
C LEU A 54 8.25 -18.25 3.16
N ILE A 55 8.36 -18.71 4.41
CA ILE A 55 9.37 -19.69 4.82
C ILE A 55 9.16 -21.00 4.06
N GLY A 56 7.93 -21.52 4.05
CA GLY A 56 7.59 -22.76 3.33
C GLY A 56 7.87 -22.68 1.83
N LYS A 57 7.69 -21.50 1.22
CA LYS A 57 8.02 -21.22 -0.19
C LYS A 57 9.50 -20.86 -0.42
N ARG A 58 10.35 -20.90 0.62
CA ARG A 58 11.77 -20.52 0.58
C ARG A 58 12.03 -19.08 0.09
N LYS A 59 11.07 -18.18 0.32
CA LYS A 59 11.13 -16.76 -0.06
C LYS A 59 11.54 -15.84 1.10
N SER A 60 11.49 -16.34 2.33
CA SER A 60 11.94 -15.63 3.53
C SER A 60 12.72 -16.53 4.48
N ARG A 61 13.56 -15.92 5.32
CA ARG A 61 14.30 -16.62 6.38
C ARG A 61 13.39 -16.82 7.60
N SER A 62 13.61 -17.89 8.35
CA SER A 62 12.81 -18.21 9.55
C SER A 62 13.03 -17.24 10.72
N ALA A 63 14.22 -16.65 10.83
CA ALA A 63 14.51 -15.68 11.89
C ALA A 63 13.69 -14.39 11.70
N LEU A 64 12.85 -14.04 12.68
CA LEU A 64 11.95 -12.88 12.63
C LEU A 64 12.71 -11.58 12.33
N ARG A 65 13.87 -11.35 12.97
CA ARG A 65 14.73 -10.18 12.69
C ARG A 65 15.12 -10.06 11.22
N ARG A 66 15.39 -11.19 10.55
CA ARG A 66 15.73 -11.19 9.11
C ARG A 66 14.51 -10.90 8.24
N PHE A 67 13.33 -11.34 8.66
CA PHE A 67 12.08 -11.02 7.98
C PHE A 67 11.71 -9.55 8.15
N LYS A 68 11.84 -8.98 9.36
CA LYS A 68 11.69 -7.54 9.61
C LYS A 68 12.61 -6.72 8.70
N SER A 69 13.90 -7.07 8.62
CA SER A 69 14.82 -6.40 7.69
C SER A 69 14.38 -6.55 6.23
N GLN A 70 13.91 -7.73 5.81
CA GLN A 70 13.43 -7.95 4.44
C GLN A 70 12.22 -7.06 4.11
N LEU A 71 11.28 -6.91 5.05
CA LEU A 71 10.14 -5.99 4.92
C LEU A 71 10.63 -4.54 4.84
N TYR A 72 11.51 -4.13 5.76
CA TYR A 72 12.05 -2.77 5.78
C TYR A 72 12.67 -2.38 4.44
N TYR A 73 13.53 -3.25 3.88
CA TYR A 73 14.18 -3.01 2.60
C TYR A 73 13.22 -2.91 1.41
N MET A 74 12.08 -3.60 1.46
CA MET A 74 11.10 -3.63 0.38
C MET A 74 10.16 -2.43 0.43
N TRP A 75 9.76 -2.04 1.64
CA TRP A 75 8.70 -1.08 1.88
C TRP A 75 9.23 0.33 2.17
N PHE A 76 10.28 0.47 2.98
CA PHE A 76 10.70 1.78 3.51
C PHE A 76 12.03 2.30 2.93
N ARG A 77 12.76 1.48 2.18
CA ARG A 77 13.98 1.96 1.51
C ARG A 77 13.63 2.85 0.33
N LEU A 78 14.19 4.06 0.34
CA LEU A 78 14.07 4.99 -0.78
C LEU A 78 14.73 4.43 -2.05
N TYR A 79 14.16 4.77 -3.20
CA TYR A 79 14.70 4.45 -4.52
C TYR A 79 14.55 5.65 -5.47
N HIS A 80 15.33 5.66 -6.55
CA HIS A 80 15.27 6.69 -7.58
C HIS A 80 14.06 6.49 -8.50
N ARG A 81 13.19 7.50 -8.63
CA ARG A 81 12.10 7.50 -9.62
C ARG A 81 12.57 7.80 -11.05
N ASP A 82 13.61 8.62 -11.21
CA ASP A 82 14.18 8.99 -12.51
C ASP A 82 15.71 8.81 -12.52
N ARG A 83 16.29 8.50 -13.69
CA ARG A 83 17.75 8.33 -13.88
C ARG A 83 18.55 9.58 -13.51
N ASN A 84 17.90 10.74 -13.48
CA ASN A 84 18.51 12.05 -13.21
C ASN A 84 18.08 12.67 -11.88
N GLY A 85 17.25 12.00 -11.06
CA GLY A 85 16.75 12.49 -9.77
C GLY A 85 17.40 11.81 -8.56
N GLY A 86 17.23 12.36 -7.35
CA GLY A 86 17.63 11.72 -6.08
C GLY A 86 16.76 10.51 -5.71
N GLU A 87 17.12 9.79 -4.64
CA GLU A 87 16.19 8.80 -4.04
C GLU A 87 15.07 9.61 -3.35
N ASP A 88 13.84 9.51 -3.86
CA ASP A 88 12.73 10.41 -3.48
C ASP A 88 11.41 9.68 -3.20
N SER A 89 11.42 8.34 -3.17
CA SER A 89 10.23 7.59 -2.78
C SER A 89 10.50 6.17 -2.28
N SER A 90 9.60 5.67 -1.45
CA SER A 90 9.56 4.31 -0.92
C SER A 90 8.37 3.49 -1.44
N GLY A 91 8.39 2.18 -1.20
CA GLY A 91 7.24 1.33 -1.54
C GLY A 91 6.02 1.60 -0.66
N PHE A 92 6.25 2.00 0.60
CA PHE A 92 5.19 2.38 1.53
C PHE A 92 4.43 3.59 1.01
N GLU A 93 5.13 4.65 0.57
CA GLU A 93 4.51 5.82 -0.03
C GLU A 93 3.65 5.46 -1.24
N HIS A 94 4.23 4.71 -2.17
CA HIS A 94 3.55 4.37 -3.40
C HIS A 94 2.24 3.61 -3.15
N VAL A 95 2.25 2.66 -2.21
CA VAL A 95 1.09 1.79 -1.93
C VAL A 95 0.08 2.45 -0.99
N PHE A 96 0.55 3.03 0.13
CA PHE A 96 -0.32 3.45 1.23
C PHE A 96 -0.59 4.96 1.27
N VAL A 97 0.38 5.80 0.90
CA VAL A 97 0.21 7.26 0.94
C VAL A 97 -0.45 7.77 -0.35
N GLY A 98 -0.04 7.20 -1.48
CA GLY A 98 -0.40 7.69 -2.80
C GLY A 98 0.54 8.78 -3.29
N GLU A 99 0.75 8.80 -4.61
CA GLU A 99 1.69 9.71 -5.26
C GLU A 99 1.07 10.30 -6.54
N THR A 100 1.53 11.51 -6.89
CA THR A 100 1.25 12.09 -8.21
C THR A 100 2.46 11.96 -9.12
N LYS A 101 2.21 11.62 -10.38
CA LYS A 101 3.23 11.62 -11.43
C LYS A 101 3.34 13.02 -12.02
N PHE A 102 4.45 13.70 -11.76
CA PHE A 102 4.73 15.06 -12.26
C PHE A 102 3.60 16.06 -11.99
N GLY A 103 2.81 15.87 -10.92
CA GLY A 103 1.65 16.72 -10.61
C GLY A 103 0.52 16.69 -11.65
N ARG A 104 0.45 15.66 -12.50
CA ARG A 104 -0.53 15.56 -13.60
C ARG A 104 -1.47 14.37 -13.50
N GLU A 105 -1.05 13.33 -12.79
CA GLU A 105 -1.77 12.06 -12.73
C GLU A 105 -1.61 11.45 -11.34
N ILE A 106 -2.68 10.86 -10.80
CA ILE A 106 -2.67 10.17 -9.50
C ILE A 106 -2.37 8.69 -9.74
N LEU A 107 -1.17 8.22 -9.37
CA LEU A 107 -0.78 6.82 -9.57
C LEU A 107 -1.28 5.91 -8.45
N GLY A 108 -1.19 6.37 -7.19
CA GLY A 108 -1.53 5.57 -6.00
C GLY A 108 -2.85 5.99 -5.34
N LEU A 109 -2.87 5.94 -4.01
CA LEU A 109 -4.02 6.25 -3.15
C LEU A 109 -5.17 5.23 -3.29
N HIS A 110 -4.87 4.01 -2.86
CA HIS A 110 -5.81 2.87 -2.87
C HIS A 110 -6.18 2.39 -1.45
N ASN A 111 -5.51 2.91 -0.42
CA ASN A 111 -5.75 2.53 0.96
C ASN A 111 -6.92 3.35 1.55
N TRP A 112 -7.91 2.68 2.12
CA TRP A 112 -9.12 3.35 2.63
C TRP A 112 -8.86 4.25 3.84
N VAL A 113 -7.86 3.95 4.66
CA VAL A 113 -7.51 4.83 5.80
C VAL A 113 -6.95 6.14 5.28
N GLN A 114 -6.04 6.09 4.31
CA GLN A 114 -5.52 7.30 3.67
C GLN A 114 -6.62 8.07 2.93
N PHE A 115 -7.50 7.36 2.21
CA PHE A 115 -8.68 7.96 1.59
C PHE A 115 -9.53 8.72 2.62
N TYR A 116 -9.87 8.08 3.74
CA TYR A 116 -10.64 8.68 4.83
C TYR A 116 -9.95 9.92 5.42
N LEU A 117 -8.64 9.85 5.69
CA LEU A 117 -7.89 10.98 6.23
C LEU A 117 -7.87 12.17 5.28
N GLN A 118 -7.66 11.91 3.98
CA GLN A 118 -7.59 12.96 2.95
C GLN A 118 -8.97 13.57 2.67
N GLU A 119 -10.04 12.78 2.72
CA GLU A 119 -11.42 13.28 2.60
C GLU A 119 -11.81 14.13 3.81
N LYS A 120 -11.45 13.68 5.02
CA LYS A 120 -11.69 14.43 6.26
C LYS A 120 -10.98 15.79 6.29
N GLN A 121 -9.86 15.92 5.58
CA GLN A 121 -9.12 17.18 5.43
C GLN A 121 -9.64 18.06 4.27
N GLU A 122 -10.69 17.65 3.56
CA GLU A 122 -11.25 18.33 2.38
C GLU A 122 -10.24 18.44 1.21
N ILE A 123 -9.19 17.60 1.20
CA ILE A 123 -8.18 17.54 0.14
C ILE A 123 -8.61 16.55 -0.96
N LEU A 124 -9.30 15.48 -0.54
CA LEU A 124 -9.93 14.51 -1.41
C LEU A 124 -11.43 14.78 -1.49
N ASP A 125 -11.98 14.69 -2.71
CA ASP A 125 -13.38 14.93 -3.01
C ASP A 125 -13.94 13.71 -3.77
N TYR A 126 -14.73 12.90 -3.06
CA TYR A 126 -15.36 11.69 -3.56
C TYR A 126 -16.46 12.02 -4.59
N LYS A 127 -16.42 11.33 -5.75
CA LYS A 127 -17.32 11.58 -6.88
C LYS A 127 -18.36 10.49 -7.09
N GLY A 128 -18.25 9.36 -6.40
CA GLY A 128 -19.13 8.21 -6.55
C GLY A 128 -18.38 6.90 -6.77
N TYR A 129 -19.13 5.81 -6.80
CA TYR A 129 -18.64 4.48 -7.12
C TYR A 129 -19.02 4.09 -8.55
N LYS A 130 -18.28 3.13 -9.11
CA LYS A 130 -18.63 2.49 -10.38
C LYS A 130 -19.21 1.11 -10.14
N ALA A 131 -20.53 1.00 -10.27
CA ALA A 131 -21.22 -0.27 -10.32
C ALA A 131 -20.99 -0.97 -11.66
N ARG A 132 -21.16 -2.29 -11.68
CA ARG A 132 -21.31 -3.07 -12.91
C ARG A 132 -22.79 -3.30 -13.17
N ASP A 133 -23.12 -3.68 -14.41
CA ASP A 133 -24.47 -4.15 -14.72
C ASP A 133 -24.81 -5.37 -13.86
N ASN A 134 -25.87 -5.24 -13.04
CA ASN A 134 -26.36 -6.22 -12.06
C ASN A 134 -25.51 -6.45 -10.81
N ASP A 135 -24.47 -5.65 -10.56
CA ASP A 135 -23.63 -5.73 -9.35
C ASP A 135 -23.39 -4.32 -8.81
N VAL A 136 -24.40 -3.84 -8.08
CA VAL A 136 -24.40 -2.53 -7.42
C VAL A 136 -23.79 -2.73 -6.03
N PRO A 137 -22.65 -2.08 -5.75
CA PRO A 137 -22.04 -2.19 -4.44
C PRO A 137 -22.98 -1.74 -3.32
N ASN A 138 -22.93 -2.44 -2.20
CA ASN A 138 -23.67 -2.11 -0.99
C ASN A 138 -22.71 -1.76 0.17
N GLU A 139 -23.27 -1.44 1.33
CA GLU A 139 -22.50 -0.95 2.50
C GLU A 139 -21.62 -2.03 3.17
N ASP A 140 -21.87 -3.30 2.89
CA ASP A 140 -21.11 -4.43 3.40
C ASP A 140 -19.93 -4.79 2.48
N ASP A 141 -19.77 -4.11 1.34
CA ASP A 141 -18.71 -4.42 0.39
C ASP A 141 -17.31 -4.02 0.89
N HIS A 142 -16.41 -4.99 0.83
CA HIS A 142 -15.00 -4.81 1.26
C HIS A 142 -14.06 -4.45 0.11
N VAL A 143 -14.55 -4.36 -1.13
CA VAL A 143 -13.78 -3.88 -2.28
C VAL A 143 -14.65 -3.02 -3.18
N LEU A 144 -14.23 -1.77 -3.42
CA LEU A 144 -15.00 -0.80 -4.20
C LEU A 144 -14.17 -0.22 -5.34
N ASN A 145 -14.84 0.05 -6.47
CA ASN A 145 -14.33 0.94 -7.50
C ASN A 145 -14.86 2.34 -7.26
N VAL A 146 -14.00 3.27 -6.85
CA VAL A 146 -14.36 4.65 -6.55
C VAL A 146 -13.75 5.63 -7.54
N GLN A 147 -14.43 6.75 -7.73
CA GLN A 147 -13.91 7.93 -8.43
C GLN A 147 -13.77 9.07 -7.42
N PHE A 148 -12.68 9.81 -7.52
CA PHE A 148 -12.43 10.96 -6.66
C PHE A 148 -11.50 11.97 -7.35
N SER A 149 -11.45 13.18 -6.81
CA SER A 149 -10.38 14.14 -7.07
C SER A 149 -9.49 14.31 -5.85
N TRP A 150 -8.19 14.48 -6.08
CA TRP A 150 -7.19 14.70 -5.03
C TRP A 150 -6.23 15.79 -5.51
N HIS A 151 -6.06 16.84 -4.69
CA HIS A 151 -5.32 18.07 -5.09
C HIS A 151 -5.78 18.65 -6.44
N GLY A 152 -7.08 18.58 -6.74
CA GLY A 152 -7.66 19.08 -7.99
C GLY A 152 -7.45 18.19 -9.23
N LEU A 153 -6.72 17.08 -9.12
CA LEU A 153 -6.59 16.07 -10.17
C LEU A 153 -7.68 15.01 -10.03
N VAL A 154 -8.27 14.56 -11.13
CA VAL A 154 -9.30 13.52 -11.12
C VAL A 154 -8.65 12.15 -11.32
N LYS A 155 -8.94 11.20 -10.42
CA LYS A 155 -8.65 9.77 -10.62
C LYS A 155 -9.92 9.08 -11.14
N PRO A 156 -9.93 8.60 -12.40
CA PRO A 156 -11.17 8.15 -13.05
C PRO A 156 -11.73 6.86 -12.45
N VAL A 157 -10.87 5.96 -11.97
CA VAL A 157 -11.21 4.73 -11.23
C VAL A 157 -10.05 4.38 -10.31
N ALA A 158 -10.36 4.04 -9.07
CA ALA A 158 -9.45 3.34 -8.16
C ALA A 158 -10.20 2.19 -7.51
N SER A 159 -9.67 0.97 -7.63
CA SER A 159 -10.11 -0.13 -6.78
C SER A 159 -9.44 0.02 -5.42
N ALA A 160 -10.22 -0.06 -4.35
CA ALA A 160 -9.74 0.07 -2.97
C ALA A 160 -10.37 -1.01 -2.10
N PHE A 161 -9.57 -1.59 -1.20
CA PHE A 161 -10.11 -2.39 -0.10
C PHE A 161 -10.73 -1.46 0.94
N VAL A 162 -11.85 -1.86 1.56
CA VAL A 162 -12.54 -1.10 2.60
C VAL A 162 -12.66 -1.95 3.87
N GLY A 163 -12.28 -1.36 5.01
CA GLY A 163 -12.36 -2.02 6.32
C GLY A 163 -11.24 -3.04 6.61
N VAL A 164 -10.34 -3.28 5.66
CA VAL A 164 -9.17 -4.17 5.86
C VAL A 164 -8.10 -3.52 6.74
N SER A 165 -7.30 -4.32 7.44
CA SER A 165 -6.20 -3.80 8.25
C SER A 165 -4.93 -3.55 7.40
N PRO A 166 -4.05 -2.59 7.79
CA PRO A 166 -2.82 -2.33 7.05
C PRO A 166 -1.92 -3.55 6.91
N GLU A 167 -1.85 -4.40 7.94
CA GLU A 167 -1.08 -5.65 7.90
C GLU A 167 -1.63 -6.67 6.91
N PHE A 168 -2.93 -6.64 6.60
CA PHE A 168 -3.54 -7.50 5.59
C PHE A 168 -3.07 -7.13 4.18
N GLU A 169 -3.21 -5.85 3.81
CA GLU A 169 -2.73 -5.35 2.52
C GLU A 169 -1.22 -5.58 2.38
N MET A 170 -0.44 -5.21 3.41
CA MET A 170 1.01 -5.39 3.40
C MET A 170 1.41 -6.86 3.29
N ALA A 171 0.69 -7.79 3.94
CA ALA A 171 0.96 -9.22 3.84
C ALA A 171 0.77 -9.74 2.41
N ILE A 172 -0.38 -9.45 1.80
CA ILE A 172 -0.71 -9.93 0.46
C ILE A 172 0.26 -9.37 -0.58
N PHE A 173 0.52 -8.06 -0.55
CA PHE A 173 1.43 -7.44 -1.49
C PHE A 173 2.89 -7.93 -1.30
N THR A 174 3.32 -8.15 -0.06
CA THR A 174 4.63 -8.77 0.23
C THR A 174 4.72 -10.19 -0.35
N ILE A 175 3.67 -10.99 -0.18
CA ILE A 175 3.63 -12.35 -0.71
C ILE A 175 3.79 -12.33 -2.23
N LEU A 176 2.94 -11.54 -2.92
CA LEU A 176 2.97 -11.43 -4.38
C LEU A 176 4.32 -10.93 -4.87
N PHE A 177 4.86 -9.86 -4.28
CA PHE A 177 6.17 -9.34 -4.63
C PHE A 177 7.30 -10.38 -4.51
N LEU A 178 7.27 -11.24 -3.48
CA LEU A 178 8.32 -12.24 -3.29
C LEU A 178 8.12 -13.51 -4.13
N THR A 179 6.92 -13.77 -4.64
CA THR A 179 6.66 -14.94 -5.49
C THR A 179 7.41 -14.85 -6.82
N SER A 180 7.60 -13.64 -7.36
CA SER A 180 8.18 -13.39 -8.68
C SER A 180 9.30 -12.34 -8.64
N THR A 181 10.25 -12.44 -9.58
CA THR A 181 11.28 -11.43 -9.82
C THR A 181 10.99 -10.54 -11.02
N GLU A 182 9.87 -10.77 -11.70
CA GLU A 182 9.44 -9.98 -12.85
C GLU A 182 9.18 -8.52 -12.49
N LYS A 183 9.29 -7.64 -13.49
CA LYS A 183 8.99 -6.22 -13.33
C LYS A 183 7.53 -5.97 -12.93
N THR A 184 6.63 -6.85 -13.34
CA THR A 184 5.21 -6.79 -12.97
C THR A 184 4.72 -8.21 -12.73
N THR A 185 4.01 -8.39 -11.63
CA THR A 185 3.41 -9.66 -11.24
C THR A 185 1.92 -9.43 -11.10
N THR A 186 1.15 -10.21 -11.86
CA THR A 186 -0.30 -10.20 -11.83
C THR A 186 -0.80 -11.52 -11.28
N ALA A 187 -1.70 -11.47 -10.31
CA ALA A 187 -2.31 -12.64 -9.73
C ALA A 187 -3.81 -12.45 -9.59
N VAL A 188 -4.57 -13.40 -10.12
CA VAL A 188 -6.02 -13.51 -9.85
C VAL A 188 -6.19 -14.24 -8.51
N VAL A 189 -6.85 -13.58 -7.57
CA VAL A 189 -7.06 -14.07 -6.21
C VAL A 189 -8.55 -14.06 -5.92
N ASN A 190 -9.07 -15.20 -5.49
CA ASN A 190 -10.42 -15.28 -4.94
C ASN A 190 -10.32 -14.96 -3.43
N LEU A 191 -10.89 -13.84 -3.02
CA LEU A 191 -11.02 -13.42 -1.63
C LEU A 191 -12.50 -13.44 -1.25
N ASP A 192 -12.90 -14.52 -0.58
CA ASP A 192 -14.30 -14.79 -0.26
C ASP A 192 -15.18 -14.78 -1.53
N GLU A 193 -16.12 -13.85 -1.65
CA GLU A 193 -16.97 -13.65 -2.83
C GLU A 193 -16.33 -12.79 -3.94
N TYR A 194 -15.20 -12.13 -3.65
CA TYR A 194 -14.53 -11.25 -4.60
C TYR A 194 -13.48 -12.00 -5.43
N GLN A 195 -13.48 -11.76 -6.75
CA GLN A 195 -12.35 -12.12 -7.62
C GLN A 195 -11.55 -10.87 -7.97
N LEU A 196 -10.30 -10.81 -7.54
CA LEU A 196 -9.44 -9.64 -7.66
C LEU A 196 -8.22 -9.93 -8.53
N GLU A 197 -7.79 -8.94 -9.32
CA GLU A 197 -6.52 -8.97 -10.02
C GLU A 197 -5.53 -8.06 -9.29
N MET A 198 -4.65 -8.70 -8.55
CA MET A 198 -3.64 -7.97 -7.80
C MET A 198 -2.42 -7.77 -8.68
N VAL A 199 -2.09 -6.50 -8.93
CA VAL A 199 -0.93 -6.12 -9.73
C VAL A 199 0.14 -5.50 -8.83
N VAL A 200 1.30 -6.15 -8.80
CA VAL A 200 2.49 -5.68 -8.10
C VAL A 200 3.56 -5.32 -9.11
N HIS A 201 4.02 -4.08 -9.07
CA HIS A 201 5.15 -3.57 -9.83
C HIS A 201 6.44 -3.63 -8.99
N ARG A 202 7.55 -3.97 -9.65
CA ARG A 202 8.86 -4.08 -8.99
C ARG A 202 9.78 -2.96 -9.47
N HIS A 203 10.22 -2.14 -8.53
CA HIS A 203 11.24 -1.11 -8.72
C HIS A 203 12.56 -1.60 -8.10
N GLY A 204 13.25 -2.50 -8.82
CA GLY A 204 14.44 -3.18 -8.32
C GLY A 204 14.14 -4.07 -7.12
N ARG A 205 14.48 -3.59 -5.92
CA ARG A 205 14.22 -4.29 -4.65
C ARG A 205 13.02 -3.73 -3.87
N SER A 206 12.43 -2.63 -4.33
CA SER A 206 11.29 -1.97 -3.71
C SER A 206 9.99 -2.36 -4.41
N ILE A 207 8.91 -2.38 -3.64
CA ILE A 207 7.55 -2.68 -4.13
C ILE A 207 6.87 -1.41 -4.63
N GLY A 208 6.11 -1.52 -5.72
CA GLY A 208 5.02 -0.62 -6.08
C GLY A 208 3.78 -1.47 -6.39
N THR A 209 2.57 -0.98 -6.19
CA THR A 209 1.36 -1.80 -6.41
C THR A 209 0.20 -0.93 -6.88
N ILE A 210 -0.64 -1.52 -7.72
CA ILE A 210 -1.95 -0.98 -8.05
C ILE A 210 -2.93 -2.15 -7.91
N PRO A 211 -3.73 -2.24 -6.83
CA PRO A 211 -4.82 -3.19 -6.80
C PRO A 211 -5.83 -2.82 -7.89
N GLN A 212 -6.26 -3.83 -8.68
CA GLN A 212 -7.28 -3.65 -9.71
C GLN A 212 -8.36 -4.71 -9.51
N LEU A 213 -9.62 -4.30 -9.50
CA LEU A 213 -10.73 -5.24 -9.56
C LEU A 213 -10.69 -5.95 -10.93
N TYR A 214 -10.53 -7.27 -10.93
CA TYR A 214 -10.66 -8.06 -12.15
C TYR A 214 -12.13 -8.24 -12.50
N TYR A 215 -12.42 -8.33 -13.79
CA TYR A 215 -13.74 -8.60 -14.33
C TYR A 215 -13.73 -9.98 -14.95
#